data_AF-A0A7Y5A816-F1
#
_entry.id   AF-A0A7Y5A816-F1
#
_cell.length_a   1.000
_cell.length_b   1.000
_cell.length_c   1.000
_cell.angle_alpha   90.00
_cell.angle_beta   90.00
_cell.angle_gamma   90.00
#
_symmetry.space_group_name_H-M   'P 1'
#
loop_
_entity.id
_entity.type
_entity.pdbx_description
1 polymer ?
#
loop_
_entity_poly.entity_id
_entity_poly.type
_entity_poly.pdbx_seq_one_letter_code
_entity_poly.pdbx_strand_id
1 'polypeptide(L)'
;MDDLIEFVWIHSASHPDGFTLDLTTKTSVTSGIVAAYEETQNSFGKESLRKVITHSLSHESIVGGWFNTTDSNYYFDSSIVFSDTSLAEAITFARENHQLAIYDLTHDSTITITYPVSYLLLQP
;
A
#
# COMPACT_ATOMS: atom_id res chain seq x y z
N MET A 1 -19.69 -2.83 2.71
CA MET A 1 -18.69 -1.82 3.10
C MET A 1 -18.25 -2.05 4.54
N ASP A 2 -19.16 -1.97 5.52
CA ASP A 2 -18.79 -2.12 6.93
C ASP A 2 -18.14 -3.49 7.24
N ASP A 3 -18.65 -4.58 6.65
CA ASP A 3 -18.01 -5.91 6.77
C ASP A 3 -16.59 -5.96 6.20
N LEU A 4 -16.30 -5.21 5.13
CA LEU A 4 -14.95 -5.15 4.55
C LEU A 4 -14.02 -4.32 5.44
N ILE A 5 -14.51 -3.22 6.00
CA ILE A 5 -13.77 -2.42 6.98
C ILE A 5 -13.40 -3.26 8.19
N GLU A 6 -14.35 -4.02 8.74
CA GLU A 6 -14.09 -4.90 9.87
C GLU A 6 -13.09 -6.00 9.52
N PHE A 7 -13.26 -6.63 8.35
CA PHE A 7 -12.36 -7.67 7.88
C PHE A 7 -10.91 -7.18 7.75
N VAL A 8 -10.68 -6.04 7.08
CA VAL A 8 -9.32 -5.48 6.92
C VAL A 8 -8.74 -5.06 8.27
N TRP A 9 -9.55 -4.44 9.14
CA TRP A 9 -9.11 -4.01 10.47
C TRP A 9 -8.71 -5.19 11.38
N ILE A 10 -9.49 -6.28 11.38
CA ILE A 10 -9.13 -7.47 12.14
C ILE A 10 -7.88 -8.12 11.55
N HIS A 11 -7.76 -8.17 10.21
CA HIS A 11 -6.59 -8.72 9.54
C HIS A 11 -5.31 -7.94 9.89
N SER A 12 -5.37 -6.61 9.92
CA SER A 12 -4.19 -5.78 10.25
C SER A 12 -3.70 -6.03 11.67
N ALA A 13 -4.60 -6.24 12.63
CA ALA A 13 -4.24 -6.51 14.02
C ALA A 13 -3.43 -7.80 14.21
N SER A 14 -3.55 -8.78 13.31
CA SER A 14 -2.75 -10.02 13.32
C SER A 14 -1.53 -9.97 12.39
N HIS A 15 -1.33 -8.89 11.63
CA HIS A 15 -0.22 -8.71 10.69
C HIS A 15 0.43 -7.32 10.86
N PRO A 16 0.99 -7.02 12.06
CA PRO A 16 1.54 -5.69 12.35
C PRO A 16 2.78 -5.36 11.49
N ASP A 17 3.54 -6.38 11.08
CA ASP A 17 4.76 -6.21 10.28
C ASP A 17 4.45 -5.79 8.84
N GLY A 18 3.19 -5.95 8.39
CA GLY A 18 2.74 -5.59 7.06
C GLY A 18 1.87 -6.66 6.42
N PHE A 19 1.00 -6.25 5.52
CA PHE A 19 0.23 -7.16 4.68
C PHE A 19 -0.11 -6.53 3.32
N THR A 20 -0.43 -7.38 2.35
CA THR A 20 -1.07 -7.00 1.08
C THR A 20 -2.22 -7.97 0.86
N LEU A 21 -3.42 -7.45 0.64
CA LEU A 21 -4.66 -8.23 0.64
C LEU A 21 -5.47 -7.94 -0.63
N ASP A 22 -5.90 -8.99 -1.32
CA ASP A 22 -6.91 -8.90 -2.37
C ASP A 22 -8.30 -8.98 -1.74
N LEU A 23 -9.10 -7.93 -1.89
CA LEU A 23 -10.45 -7.83 -1.33
C LEU A 23 -11.50 -8.65 -2.08
N THR A 24 -11.23 -9.02 -3.33
CA THR A 24 -12.10 -9.87 -4.15
C THR A 24 -12.07 -11.30 -3.63
N THR A 25 -10.85 -11.82 -3.40
CA THR A 25 -10.65 -13.19 -2.90
C THR A 25 -10.60 -13.27 -1.38
N LYS A 26 -10.35 -12.14 -0.69
CA LYS A 26 -10.09 -12.05 0.75
C LYS A 26 -8.88 -12.86 1.19
N THR A 27 -7.83 -12.87 0.35
CA THR A 27 -6.58 -13.62 0.62
C THR A 27 -5.37 -12.70 0.50
N SER A 28 -4.32 -13.02 1.25
CA SER A 28 -3.05 -12.30 1.14
C SER A 28 -2.42 -12.53 -0.24
N VAL A 29 -1.84 -11.48 -0.79
CA VAL A 29 -0.96 -11.57 -1.97
C VAL A 29 0.44 -11.89 -1.47
N THR A 30 1.07 -12.91 -2.02
CA THR A 30 2.34 -13.47 -1.50
C THR A 30 3.53 -13.27 -2.43
N SER A 31 3.35 -12.63 -3.58
CA SER A 31 4.41 -12.41 -4.58
C SER A 31 4.08 -11.20 -5.45
N GLY A 32 5.11 -10.61 -6.04
CA GLY A 32 5.02 -9.41 -6.89
C GLY A 32 5.49 -8.14 -6.20
N ILE A 33 5.42 -7.03 -6.93
CA ILE A 33 5.87 -5.71 -6.48
C ILE A 33 4.66 -4.83 -6.20
N VAL A 34 4.53 -4.36 -4.96
CA VAL A 34 3.40 -3.56 -4.47
C VAL A 34 3.76 -2.09 -4.49
N ALA A 35 2.89 -1.27 -5.07
CA ALA A 35 2.99 0.19 -5.01
C ALA A 35 1.65 0.80 -4.60
N ALA A 36 1.69 1.85 -3.78
CA ALA A 36 0.51 2.54 -3.27
C ALA A 36 0.09 3.70 -4.18
N TYR A 37 -1.22 3.96 -4.21
CA TYR A 37 -1.81 5.15 -4.84
C TYR A 37 -1.60 6.40 -3.98
N GLU A 38 -1.30 7.54 -4.60
CA GLU A 38 -1.11 8.82 -3.89
C GLU A 38 -2.38 9.23 -3.12
N GLU A 39 -3.54 8.98 -3.72
CA GLU A 39 -4.84 9.43 -3.23
C GLU A 39 -5.18 8.87 -1.84
N THR A 40 -4.59 7.74 -1.46
CA THR A 40 -4.78 7.12 -0.15
C THR A 40 -3.66 7.38 0.84
N GLN A 41 -2.59 8.09 0.48
CA GLN A 41 -1.52 8.40 1.42
C GLN A 41 -2.03 9.06 2.72
N ASN A 42 -1.29 8.85 3.81
CA ASN A 42 -1.62 9.33 5.15
C ASN A 42 -3.00 8.86 5.67
N SER A 43 -3.49 7.72 5.18
CA SER A 43 -4.69 7.07 5.70
C SER A 43 -4.28 6.15 6.86
N PHE A 44 -4.57 6.59 8.08
CA PHE A 44 -4.28 5.81 9.28
C PHE A 44 -5.54 5.54 10.11
N GLY A 45 -5.49 4.47 10.90
CA GLY A 45 -6.59 4.08 11.77
C GLY A 45 -7.79 3.50 11.02
N LYS A 46 -8.73 2.94 11.78
CA LYS A 46 -9.92 2.26 11.24
C LYS A 46 -10.85 3.22 10.48
N GLU A 47 -10.87 4.47 10.89
CA GLU A 47 -11.66 5.55 10.29
C GLU A 47 -11.27 5.82 8.83
N SER A 48 -10.00 5.60 8.47
CA SER A 48 -9.50 5.83 7.11
C SER A 48 -9.88 4.70 6.14
N LEU A 49 -10.17 3.49 6.65
CA LEU A 49 -10.41 2.30 5.83
C LEU A 49 -11.58 2.48 4.84
N ARG A 50 -12.60 3.28 5.18
CA ARG A 50 -13.69 3.56 4.23
C ARG A 50 -13.15 4.22 2.95
N LYS A 51 -12.24 5.19 3.08
CA LYS A 51 -11.61 5.87 1.94
C LYS A 51 -10.76 4.89 1.15
N VAL A 52 -9.87 4.17 1.83
CA VAL A 52 -8.93 3.21 1.23
C VAL A 52 -9.66 2.10 0.47
N ILE A 53 -10.63 1.45 1.12
CA ILE A 53 -11.42 0.36 0.51
C ILE A 53 -12.25 0.90 -0.66
N THR A 54 -12.85 2.08 -0.55
CA THR A 54 -13.62 2.66 -1.66
C THR A 54 -12.72 2.91 -2.88
N HIS A 55 -11.53 3.47 -2.66
CA HIS A 55 -10.56 3.69 -3.73
C HIS A 55 -10.08 2.37 -4.33
N SER A 56 -9.69 1.41 -3.49
CA SER A 56 -9.22 0.09 -3.91
C SER A 56 -10.25 -0.64 -4.77
N LEU A 57 -11.53 -0.61 -4.39
CA LEU A 57 -12.62 -1.26 -5.15
C LEU A 57 -12.91 -0.61 -6.51
N SER A 58 -12.49 0.64 -6.75
CA SER A 58 -12.56 1.26 -8.08
C SER A 58 -11.29 1.04 -8.91
N HIS A 59 -10.30 0.36 -8.34
CA HIS A 59 -9.02 0.02 -8.95
C HIS A 59 -8.82 -1.51 -8.86
N GLU A 60 -7.68 -1.98 -8.35
CA GLU A 60 -7.29 -3.41 -8.40
C GLU A 60 -7.86 -4.24 -7.24
N SER A 61 -8.64 -3.63 -6.34
CA SER A 61 -9.13 -4.26 -5.11
C SER A 61 -8.03 -4.78 -4.19
N ILE A 62 -6.83 -4.19 -4.26
CA ILE A 62 -5.72 -4.49 -3.35
C ILE A 62 -5.63 -3.44 -2.24
N VAL A 63 -5.46 -3.89 -1.01
CA VAL A 63 -5.17 -3.05 0.16
C VAL A 63 -3.87 -3.52 0.81
N GLY A 64 -2.96 -2.56 1.00
CA GLY A 64 -1.78 -2.73 1.85
C GLY A 64 -2.00 -2.12 3.22
N GLY A 65 -1.21 -2.56 4.20
CA GLY A 65 -1.13 -1.86 5.47
C GLY A 65 -0.01 -2.38 6.36
N TRP A 66 0.45 -1.54 7.30
CA TRP A 66 1.46 -1.89 8.29
C TRP A 66 1.24 -1.08 9.58
N PHE A 67 1.77 -1.58 10.69
CA PHE A 67 1.80 -0.82 11.94
C PHE A 67 3.09 0.00 12.02
N ASN A 68 2.97 1.32 12.10
CA ASN A 68 4.10 2.19 12.36
C ASN A 68 4.36 2.27 13.88
N THR A 69 5.45 1.65 14.33
CA THR A 69 5.83 1.64 15.74
C THR A 69 6.29 3.00 16.26
N THR A 70 6.65 3.93 15.38
CA THR A 70 7.14 5.27 15.75
C THR A 70 6.01 6.16 16.27
N ASP A 71 4.85 6.13 15.61
CA ASP A 71 3.68 6.95 15.96
C ASP A 71 2.48 6.14 16.46
N SER A 72 2.63 4.80 16.54
CA SER A 72 1.61 3.86 17.00
C SER A 72 0.32 3.84 16.16
N ASN A 73 0.43 4.18 14.87
CA ASN A 73 -0.70 4.13 13.94
C ASN A 73 -0.61 2.94 12.98
N TYR A 74 -1.78 2.36 12.64
CA TYR A 74 -1.91 1.49 11.47
C TYR A 74 -2.11 2.34 10.23
N TYR A 75 -1.23 2.19 9.25
CA TYR A 75 -1.34 2.81 7.93
C TYR A 75 -2.00 1.83 6.96
N PHE A 76 -2.81 2.38 6.07
CA PHE A 76 -3.54 1.63 5.05
C PHE A 76 -3.45 2.34 3.71
N ASP A 77 -3.19 1.60 2.64
CA ASP A 77 -3.12 2.12 1.29
C ASP A 77 -3.98 1.30 0.34
N SER A 78 -4.58 1.98 -0.65
CA SER A 78 -5.00 1.31 -1.87
C SER A 78 -3.73 1.08 -2.67
N SER A 79 -3.58 -0.13 -3.20
CA SER A 79 -2.34 -0.51 -3.88
C SER A 79 -2.63 -1.21 -5.20
N ILE A 80 -1.58 -1.38 -5.99
CA ILE A 80 -1.50 -2.22 -7.17
C ILE A 80 -0.36 -3.21 -6.99
N VAL A 81 -0.49 -4.43 -7.53
CA VAL A 81 0.57 -5.43 -7.55
C VAL A 81 1.03 -5.67 -8.98
N PHE A 82 2.30 -5.39 -9.25
CA PHE A 82 2.98 -5.70 -10.50
C PHE A 82 3.63 -7.08 -10.43
N SER A 83 3.81 -7.72 -11.58
CA SER A 83 4.60 -8.96 -11.65
C SER A 83 6.07 -8.71 -11.31
N ASP A 84 6.81 -9.73 -10.89
CA ASP A 84 8.25 -9.64 -10.60
C ASP A 84 9.08 -9.17 -11.81
N THR A 85 8.58 -9.41 -13.03
CA THR A 85 9.22 -8.98 -14.27
C THR A 85 8.93 -7.52 -14.64
N SER A 86 8.04 -6.84 -13.91
CA SER A 86 7.54 -5.48 -14.18
C SER A 86 8.12 -4.42 -13.23
N LEU A 87 9.31 -4.62 -12.66
CA LEU A 87 9.91 -3.68 -11.71
C LEU A 87 10.03 -2.24 -12.27
N ALA A 88 10.39 -2.08 -13.55
CA ALA A 88 10.51 -0.76 -14.16
C ALA A 88 9.15 -0.01 -14.25
N GLU A 89 8.06 -0.75 -14.48
CA GLU A 89 6.70 -0.21 -14.52
C GLU A 89 6.26 0.18 -13.10
N ALA A 90 6.53 -0.68 -12.10
CA ALA A 90 6.24 -0.39 -10.70
C ALA A 90 6.97 0.88 -10.20
N ILE A 91 8.25 1.05 -10.56
CA ILE A 91 9.03 2.26 -10.23
C ILE A 91 8.46 3.50 -10.93
N THR A 92 7.99 3.36 -12.17
CA THR A 92 7.38 4.48 -12.91
C THR A 92 6.08 4.91 -12.25
N PHE A 93 5.19 3.96 -11.96
CA PHE A 93 3.95 4.19 -11.24
C PHE A 93 4.19 4.82 -9.86
N ALA A 94 5.17 4.31 -9.11
CA ALA A 94 5.53 4.84 -7.79
C ALA A 94 5.99 6.30 -7.85
N ARG A 95 6.73 6.68 -8.91
CA ARG A 95 7.13 8.07 -9.14
C ARG A 95 5.96 8.97 -9.49
N GLU A 96 5.03 8.48 -10.30
CA GLU A 96 3.80 9.20 -10.66
C GLU A 96 2.88 9.38 -9.45
N ASN A 97 2.93 8.45 -8.49
CA ASN A 97 2.17 8.47 -7.24
C ASN A 97 2.97 8.98 -6.04
N HIS A 98 4.12 9.63 -6.29
CA HIS A 98 4.95 10.30 -5.29
C HIS A 98 5.37 9.42 -4.10
N GLN A 99 5.49 8.11 -4.32
CA GLN A 99 5.86 7.15 -3.29
C GLN A 99 7.37 7.22 -3.02
N LEU A 100 7.76 7.11 -1.75
CA LEU A 100 9.17 7.04 -1.35
C LEU A 100 9.75 5.63 -1.48
N ALA A 101 8.89 4.62 -1.49
CA ALA A 101 9.28 3.22 -1.64
C ALA A 101 8.14 2.38 -2.23
N ILE A 102 8.51 1.22 -2.77
CA ILE A 102 7.61 0.11 -3.12
C ILE A 102 8.08 -1.14 -2.39
N TYR A 103 7.21 -2.15 -2.27
CA TYR A 103 7.53 -3.39 -1.56
C TYR A 103 7.60 -4.58 -2.53
N ASP A 104 8.67 -5.36 -2.45
CA ASP A 104 8.81 -6.63 -3.17
C ASP A 104 8.40 -7.77 -2.23
N LEU A 105 7.21 -8.33 -2.46
CA LEU A 105 6.67 -9.44 -1.65
C LEU A 105 7.42 -10.74 -1.90
N THR A 106 7.95 -10.93 -3.11
CA THR A 106 8.65 -12.16 -3.51
C THR A 106 9.97 -12.30 -2.78
N HIS A 107 10.68 -11.19 -2.60
CA HIS A 107 11.99 -11.15 -1.92
C HIS A 107 11.92 -10.59 -0.51
N ASP A 108 10.73 -10.22 -0.02
CA ASP A 108 10.50 -9.63 1.29
C ASP A 108 11.39 -8.41 1.55
N SER A 109 11.35 -7.44 0.63
CA SER A 109 12.26 -6.29 0.68
C SER A 109 11.62 -4.98 0.22
N THR A 110 12.07 -3.88 0.83
CA THR A 110 11.67 -2.54 0.42
C THR A 110 12.61 -2.00 -0.66
N ILE A 111 12.05 -1.47 -1.73
CA ILE A 111 12.79 -0.80 -2.81
C ILE A 111 12.54 0.70 -2.71
N THR A 112 13.57 1.46 -2.33
CA THR A 112 13.49 2.92 -2.23
C THR A 112 13.42 3.58 -3.61
N ILE A 113 12.47 4.49 -3.80
CA ILE A 113 12.35 5.29 -5.02
C ILE A 113 13.30 6.48 -4.94
N THR A 114 14.27 6.51 -5.86
CA THR A 114 15.18 7.65 -5.98
C THR A 114 14.58 8.72 -6.88
N TYR A 115 14.47 9.93 -6.32
CA TYR A 115 14.11 11.15 -7.03
C TYR A 115 15.34 12.05 -7.23
N PRO A 116 15.38 12.85 -8.32
CA PRO A 116 16.38 13.90 -8.44
C PRO A 116 16.24 14.91 -7.28
N VAL A 117 17.36 15.46 -6.81
CA VAL A 117 17.41 16.40 -5.66
C VAL A 117 16.44 17.57 -5.83
N SER A 118 16.23 18.04 -7.06
CA SER A 118 15.28 19.11 -7.38
C SER A 118 13.84 18.80 -6.99
N TYR A 119 13.44 17.52 -6.99
CA TYR A 119 12.09 17.09 -6.61
C TYR A 119 11.90 17.09 -5.08
N LEU A 120 12.94 16.67 -4.33
CA LEU A 120 12.92 16.65 -2.87
C LEU A 120 12.80 18.06 -2.26
N LEU A 121 13.30 19.08 -2.96
CA LEU A 121 13.21 20.49 -2.53
C LEU A 121 11.83 21.12 -2.78
N LEU A 122 10.94 20.43 -3.48
CA LEU A 122 9.60 20.91 -3.85
C LEU A 122 8.49 20.22 -3.05
N GLN A 123 8.80 19.21 -2.23
CA GLN A 123 7.80 18.61 -1.35
C GLN A 123 7.54 19.53 -0.14
N PRO A 124 6.26 19.79 0.19
CA PRO A 124 5.87 20.73 1.24
C PRO A 124 6.24 20.28 2.66
#